data_AF-A0A7K5HPP3-F1
#
_entry.id   AF-A0A7K5HPP3-F1
#
_cell.length_a   1.000
_cell.length_b   1.000
_cell.length_c   1.000
_cell.angle_alpha   90.00
_cell.angle_beta   90.00
_cell.angle_gamma   90.00
#
_symmetry.space_group_name_H-M   'P 1'
#
loop_
_entity.id
_entity.type
_entity.pdbx_description
1 polymer ?
#
loop_
_entity_poly.entity_id
_entity_poly.type
_entity_poly.pdbx_seq_one_letter_code
_entity_poly.pdbx_strand_id
1 'polypeptide(L)'
;MGLETEKADTRILMDDAGFPRSGSAALPEPEKGAGEPPERDPRGMNAHLQLGFEDVIAEPELTHSFDRVWVCSHALFELSKYLLYKLLTLVLAVPLALVAGVLFAALSCLHIWIVVPFVKTCLMVLPSVQTIWKSMTDVFVAPFFQSLGRCFAMVNIRLDQE
;
A
#
# COMPACT_ATOMS: atom_id res chain seq x y z
N MET A 1 10.66 -38.98 7.68
CA MET A 1 10.13 -37.60 7.83
C MET A 1 10.15 -36.96 6.46
N GLY A 2 8.99 -36.61 5.88
CA GLY A 2 8.94 -35.70 4.73
C GLY A 2 7.96 -36.00 3.59
N LEU A 3 6.95 -36.86 3.74
CA LEU A 3 5.97 -37.15 2.66
C LEU A 3 4.50 -36.89 3.04
N GLU A 4 4.25 -36.35 4.22
CA GLU A 4 2.92 -36.16 4.80
C GLU A 4 2.42 -34.71 4.72
N THR A 5 3.28 -33.75 4.39
CA THR A 5 2.91 -32.33 4.22
C THR A 5 2.36 -32.01 2.82
N GLU A 6 2.61 -32.84 1.80
CA GLU A 6 2.17 -32.56 0.42
C GLU A 6 0.72 -32.99 0.14
N LYS A 7 0.20 -33.99 0.86
CA LYS A 7 -1.19 -34.48 0.69
C LYS A 7 -2.26 -33.59 1.35
N ALA A 8 -1.85 -32.64 2.20
CA ALA A 8 -2.78 -31.73 2.88
C ALA A 8 -3.21 -30.56 1.99
N ASP A 9 -2.30 -30.03 1.17
CA ASP A 9 -2.59 -28.90 0.29
C ASP A 9 -3.48 -29.28 -0.91
N THR A 10 -3.47 -30.54 -1.33
CA THR A 10 -4.30 -31.01 -2.46
C THR A 10 -5.72 -31.42 -2.05
N ARG A 11 -6.04 -31.48 -0.75
CA ARG A 11 -7.41 -31.78 -0.27
C ARG A 11 -8.32 -30.55 -0.16
N ILE A 12 -7.79 -29.36 -0.46
CA ILE A 12 -8.57 -28.10 -0.49
C ILE A 12 -9.37 -27.96 -1.81
N LEU A 13 -9.19 -28.90 -2.75
CA LEU A 13 -9.94 -28.96 -4.00
C LEU A 13 -10.82 -30.21 -4.02
N MET A 14 -12.14 -30.00 -4.12
CA MET A 14 -13.22 -30.99 -4.16
C MET A 14 -13.57 -31.66 -2.82
N ASP A 15 -14.54 -31.07 -2.12
CA ASP A 15 -15.57 -31.88 -1.47
C ASP A 15 -16.94 -31.46 -2.03
N ASP A 16 -17.40 -32.25 -2.99
CA ASP A 16 -18.74 -32.29 -3.54
C ASP A 16 -19.58 -33.17 -2.60
N ALA A 17 -20.52 -32.58 -1.84
CA ALA A 17 -21.82 -33.17 -1.51
C ALA A 17 -22.49 -32.42 -0.35
N GLY A 18 -23.72 -31.95 -0.57
CA GLY A 18 -24.61 -31.67 0.56
C GLY A 18 -25.67 -30.61 0.29
N PHE A 19 -26.54 -30.84 -0.67
CA PHE A 19 -27.81 -30.12 -0.83
C PHE A 19 -28.66 -30.28 0.45
N PRO A 20 -29.25 -29.23 1.05
CA PRO A 20 -30.48 -29.38 1.80
C PRO A 20 -31.61 -28.73 1.01
N ARG A 21 -32.47 -29.62 0.48
CA ARG A 21 -33.85 -29.33 0.11
C ARG A 21 -34.54 -28.74 1.34
N SER A 22 -35.18 -27.59 1.17
CA SER A 22 -36.20 -27.11 2.12
C SER A 22 -37.23 -28.21 2.37
N GLY A 23 -37.47 -28.51 3.65
CA GLY A 23 -38.38 -29.57 4.07
C GLY A 23 -38.28 -29.89 5.56
N SER A 24 -38.72 -28.94 6.40
CA SER A 24 -39.27 -29.13 7.75
C SER A 24 -38.78 -30.32 8.58
N ALA A 25 -37.94 -30.07 9.59
CA ALA A 25 -38.08 -30.61 10.95
C ALA A 25 -36.95 -30.10 11.85
N ALA A 26 -37.31 -29.78 13.09
CA ALA A 26 -36.47 -29.21 14.13
C ALA A 26 -35.13 -29.95 14.34
N LEU A 27 -34.02 -29.21 14.48
CA LEU A 27 -32.75 -29.72 15.02
C LEU A 27 -32.11 -28.70 15.97
N PRO A 28 -31.35 -29.19 16.98
CA PRO A 28 -30.83 -28.43 18.11
C PRO A 28 -29.63 -27.56 17.70
N GLU A 29 -29.41 -26.49 18.45
CA GLU A 29 -28.31 -25.53 18.23
C GLU A 29 -26.93 -26.21 18.25
N PRO A 30 -26.10 -26.03 17.20
CA PRO A 30 -24.68 -26.31 17.28
C PRO A 30 -23.90 -25.04 17.59
N GLU A 31 -22.92 -25.23 18.44
CA GLU A 31 -22.18 -24.22 19.16
C GLU A 31 -21.45 -23.20 18.27
N LYS A 32 -21.64 -21.94 18.67
CA LYS A 32 -20.78 -20.77 18.53
C LYS A 32 -19.28 -21.13 18.46
N GLY A 33 -18.74 -21.28 17.25
CA GLY A 33 -17.37 -21.76 17.07
C GLY A 33 -16.78 -21.67 15.68
N ALA A 34 -17.13 -20.66 14.87
CA ALA A 34 -16.38 -20.31 13.68
C ALA A 34 -16.59 -18.81 13.42
N GLY A 35 -15.51 -18.03 13.44
CA GLY A 35 -15.56 -16.58 13.46
C GLY A 35 -16.46 -16.01 12.36
N GLU A 36 -17.45 -15.22 12.79
CA GLU A 36 -18.19 -14.36 11.87
C GLU A 36 -17.18 -13.53 11.04
N PRO A 37 -17.43 -13.33 9.74
CA PRO A 37 -16.65 -12.37 8.98
C PRO A 37 -16.70 -11.03 9.73
N PRO A 38 -15.57 -10.32 9.92
CA PRO A 38 -15.55 -9.09 10.69
C PRO A 38 -16.61 -8.15 10.14
N GLU A 39 -17.53 -7.74 11.02
CA GLU A 39 -18.62 -6.85 10.66
C GLU A 39 -18.02 -5.57 10.07
N ARG A 40 -18.19 -5.38 8.75
CA ARG A 40 -17.52 -4.30 7.99
C ARG A 40 -18.06 -2.92 8.36
N ASP A 41 -19.17 -2.85 9.10
CA ASP A 41 -19.76 -1.62 9.59
C ASP A 41 -20.22 -1.74 11.06
N PRO A 42 -19.28 -1.69 12.02
CA PRO A 42 -19.60 -1.84 13.45
C PRO A 42 -20.44 -0.68 14.03
N ARG A 43 -20.65 0.39 13.25
CA ARG A 43 -21.45 1.55 13.66
C ARG A 43 -22.78 1.65 12.90
N GLY A 44 -23.07 0.72 12.00
CA GLY A 44 -24.31 0.67 11.21
C GLY A 44 -24.59 1.94 10.40
N MET A 45 -23.56 2.74 10.09
CA MET A 45 -23.74 4.05 9.42
C MET A 45 -24.13 3.90 7.95
N ASN A 46 -23.77 2.78 7.32
CA ASN A 46 -23.94 2.50 5.90
C ASN A 46 -25.08 1.50 5.65
N ALA A 47 -26.03 1.38 6.58
CA ALA A 47 -27.21 0.52 6.41
C ALA A 47 -27.98 0.83 5.10
N HIS A 48 -27.90 2.08 4.62
CA HIS A 48 -28.52 2.54 3.37
C HIS A 48 -27.78 2.12 2.09
N LEU A 49 -26.58 1.54 2.18
CA LEU A 49 -25.77 1.09 1.02
C LEU A 49 -25.72 -0.44 0.90
N GLN A 50 -26.59 -1.15 1.62
CA GLN A 50 -26.70 -2.60 1.55
C GLN A 50 -27.42 -2.99 0.26
N LEU A 51 -26.66 -3.11 -0.83
CA LEU A 51 -27.18 -3.55 -2.12
C LEU A 51 -27.31 -5.08 -2.12
N GLY A 52 -28.55 -5.55 -2.13
CA GLY A 52 -28.91 -6.96 -2.28
C GLY A 52 -28.99 -7.37 -3.75
N PHE A 53 -28.98 -8.68 -4.02
CA PHE A 53 -29.22 -9.22 -5.36
C PHE A 53 -30.58 -8.78 -5.90
N GLU A 54 -31.60 -8.75 -5.03
CA GLU A 54 -32.95 -8.31 -5.35
C GLU A 54 -33.02 -6.85 -5.77
N ASP A 55 -32.18 -5.98 -5.20
CA ASP A 55 -32.15 -4.54 -5.50
C ASP A 55 -31.50 -4.23 -6.88
N VAL A 56 -30.63 -5.13 -7.37
CA VAL A 56 -29.92 -4.96 -8.64
C VAL A 56 -30.65 -5.63 -9.82
N ILE A 57 -31.36 -6.75 -9.58
CA ILE A 57 -31.95 -7.59 -10.65
C ILE A 57 -33.50 -7.62 -10.60
N ALA A 58 -34.15 -6.94 -9.64
CA ALA A 58 -35.60 -6.96 -9.37
C ALA A 58 -36.52 -7.30 -10.56
N GLU A 59 -37.07 -8.52 -10.56
CA GLU A 59 -38.36 -8.81 -11.21
C GLU A 59 -39.46 -8.86 -10.11
N PRO A 60 -40.67 -8.32 -10.35
CA PRO A 60 -41.76 -8.36 -9.39
C PRO A 60 -42.26 -9.79 -9.14
N GLU A 61 -42.57 -10.11 -7.88
CA GLU A 61 -42.86 -11.46 -7.35
C GLU A 61 -44.04 -12.21 -8.00
N LEU A 62 -44.81 -11.55 -8.87
CA LEU A 62 -46.04 -12.07 -9.47
C LEU A 62 -45.82 -12.78 -10.82
N THR A 63 -44.58 -12.89 -11.35
CA THR A 63 -44.29 -13.57 -12.64
C THR A 63 -43.13 -14.56 -12.54
N HIS A 64 -42.99 -15.26 -11.41
CA HIS A 64 -41.95 -16.27 -11.23
C HIS A 64 -42.24 -17.53 -12.07
N SER A 65 -41.77 -17.56 -13.32
CA SER A 65 -41.96 -18.73 -14.20
C SER A 65 -40.85 -19.78 -14.14
N PHE A 66 -39.70 -19.56 -13.48
CA PHE A 66 -38.68 -20.61 -13.34
C PHE A 66 -37.80 -20.47 -12.08
N ASP A 67 -38.18 -21.17 -11.02
CA ASP A 67 -37.47 -21.29 -9.72
C ASP A 67 -35.98 -21.68 -9.87
N ARG A 68 -35.65 -22.42 -10.92
CA ARG A 68 -34.27 -22.82 -11.23
C ARG A 68 -33.41 -21.70 -11.79
N VAL A 69 -34.00 -20.74 -12.49
CA VAL A 69 -33.29 -19.59 -13.06
C VAL A 69 -32.96 -18.59 -11.96
N TRP A 70 -33.88 -18.38 -11.01
CA TRP A 70 -33.65 -17.50 -9.85
C TRP A 70 -32.46 -17.96 -9.00
N VAL A 71 -32.43 -19.24 -8.62
CA VAL A 71 -31.33 -19.82 -7.83
C VAL A 71 -30.00 -19.77 -8.59
N CYS A 72 -30.02 -20.04 -9.91
CA CYS A 72 -28.83 -19.95 -10.74
C CYS A 72 -28.29 -18.52 -10.84
N SER A 73 -29.17 -17.53 -11.06
CA SER A 73 -28.79 -16.12 -11.15
C SER A 73 -28.22 -15.60 -9.83
N HIS A 74 -28.81 -15.99 -8.69
CA HIS A 74 -28.29 -15.63 -7.36
C HIS A 74 -26.89 -16.25 -7.12
N ALA A 75 -26.71 -17.53 -7.45
CA ALA A 75 -25.42 -18.19 -7.33
C ALA A 75 -24.36 -17.60 -8.27
N LEU A 76 -24.74 -17.28 -9.51
CA LEU A 76 -23.86 -16.67 -10.50
C LEU A 76 -23.46 -15.25 -10.09
N PHE A 77 -24.37 -14.49 -9.48
CA PHE A 77 -24.08 -13.14 -8.98
C PHE A 77 -23.05 -13.15 -7.84
N GLU A 78 -23.22 -14.00 -6.83
CA GLU A 78 -22.25 -14.14 -5.74
C GLU A 78 -20.87 -14.61 -6.24
N LEU A 79 -20.87 -15.60 -7.15
CA LEU A 79 -19.64 -16.07 -7.78
C LEU A 79 -18.98 -14.96 -8.61
N SER A 80 -19.76 -14.20 -9.37
CA SER A 80 -19.24 -13.09 -10.18
C SER A 80 -18.62 -12.00 -9.31
N LYS A 81 -19.24 -11.65 -8.18
CA LYS A 81 -18.71 -10.67 -7.22
C LYS A 81 -17.35 -11.14 -6.70
N TYR A 82 -17.28 -12.39 -6.24
CA TYR A 82 -16.04 -12.95 -5.70
C TYR A 82 -14.93 -13.05 -6.77
N LEU A 83 -15.26 -13.59 -7.94
CA LEU A 83 -14.31 -13.75 -9.04
C LEU A 83 -13.86 -12.40 -9.59
N LEU A 84 -14.76 -11.43 -9.75
CA LEU A 84 -14.40 -10.11 -10.28
C LEU A 84 -13.47 -9.37 -9.33
N TYR A 85 -13.70 -9.40 -8.01
CA TYR A 85 -12.79 -8.77 -7.06
C TYR A 85 -11.39 -9.40 -7.08
N LYS A 86 -11.31 -10.73 -7.10
CA LYS A 86 -10.02 -11.44 -7.15
C LYS A 86 -9.31 -11.28 -8.48
N LEU A 87 -10.02 -11.46 -9.59
CA LEU A 87 -9.48 -11.36 -10.94
C LEU A 87 -9.04 -9.93 -11.23
N LEU A 88 -9.84 -8.92 -10.90
CA LEU A 88 -9.48 -7.52 -11.10
C LEU A 88 -8.25 -7.14 -10.28
N THR A 89 -8.19 -7.59 -9.02
CA THR A 89 -7.01 -7.38 -8.17
C THR A 89 -5.77 -8.03 -8.77
N LEU A 90 -5.87 -9.28 -9.24
CA LEU A 90 -4.75 -9.99 -9.86
C LEU A 90 -4.29 -9.29 -11.16
N VAL A 91 -5.24 -8.94 -12.02
CA VAL A 91 -4.99 -8.31 -13.32
C VAL A 91 -4.39 -6.91 -13.15
N LEU A 92 -4.69 -6.17 -12.08
CA LEU A 92 -4.06 -4.89 -11.79
C LEU A 92 -2.74 -5.04 -11.03
N ALA A 93 -2.64 -6.00 -10.10
CA ALA A 93 -1.45 -6.18 -9.27
C ALA A 93 -0.25 -6.68 -10.08
N VAL A 94 -0.46 -7.63 -10.99
CA VAL A 94 0.62 -8.22 -11.82
C VAL A 94 1.33 -7.17 -12.71
N PRO A 95 0.64 -6.36 -13.54
CA PRO A 95 1.30 -5.35 -14.35
C PRO A 95 1.92 -4.24 -13.50
N LEU A 96 1.28 -3.84 -12.40
CA LEU A 96 1.85 -2.83 -11.51
C LEU A 96 3.15 -3.33 -10.86
N ALA A 97 3.19 -4.60 -10.44
CA ALA A 97 4.40 -5.23 -9.90
C ALA A 97 5.50 -5.34 -10.97
N LEU A 98 5.16 -5.67 -12.22
CA LEU A 98 6.12 -5.67 -13.34
C LEU A 98 6.70 -4.28 -13.59
N VAL A 99 5.87 -3.24 -13.65
CA VAL A 99 6.33 -1.85 -13.84
C VAL A 99 7.24 -1.42 -12.69
N ALA A 100 6.86 -1.70 -11.45
CA ALA A 100 7.68 -1.41 -10.29
C ALA A 100 9.02 -2.17 -10.30
N GLY A 101 9.02 -3.45 -10.69
CA GLY A 101 10.22 -4.27 -10.82
C GLY A 101 11.18 -3.75 -11.90
N VAL A 102 10.67 -3.38 -13.07
CA VAL A 102 11.46 -2.77 -14.15
C VAL A 102 12.04 -1.42 -13.71
N LEU A 103 11.24 -0.60 -13.04
CA LEU A 103 11.70 0.69 -12.50
C LEU A 103 12.83 0.49 -11.49
N PHE A 104 12.67 -0.47 -10.56
CA PHE A 104 13.70 -0.77 -9.57
C PHE A 104 14.98 -1.32 -10.21
N ALA A 105 14.87 -2.16 -11.23
CA ALA A 105 16.03 -2.65 -11.99
C ALA A 105 16.76 -1.51 -12.71
N ALA A 106 16.03 -0.61 -13.38
CA ALA A 106 16.60 0.56 -14.04
C ALA A 106 17.28 1.50 -13.04
N LEU A 107 16.65 1.78 -11.90
CA LEU A 107 17.22 2.59 -10.82
C LEU A 107 18.48 1.95 -10.23
N SER A 108 18.48 0.63 -10.04
CA SER A 108 19.65 -0.11 -9.54
C SER A 108 20.81 -0.06 -10.53
N CYS A 109 20.53 -0.19 -11.82
CA CYS A 109 21.50 -0.02 -12.90
C CYS A 109 22.07 1.41 -12.90
N LEU A 110 21.21 2.43 -12.89
CA LEU A 110 21.64 3.82 -12.81
C LEU A 110 22.48 4.09 -11.56
N HIS A 111 22.08 3.51 -10.42
CA HIS A 111 22.79 3.67 -9.17
C HIS A 111 24.22 3.13 -9.25
N ILE A 112 24.40 1.90 -9.74
CA ILE A 112 25.72 1.27 -9.80
C ILE A 112 26.64 1.95 -10.84
N TRP A 113 26.08 2.34 -12.00
CA TRP A 113 26.86 2.84 -13.12
C TRP A 113 27.07 4.36 -13.10
N ILE A 114 26.14 5.13 -12.55
CA ILE A 114 26.18 6.60 -12.58
C ILE A 114 26.32 7.16 -11.17
N VAL A 115 25.46 6.76 -10.24
CA VAL A 115 25.45 7.38 -8.89
C VAL A 115 26.71 7.05 -8.11
N VAL A 116 27.13 5.78 -8.08
CA VAL A 116 28.35 5.36 -7.37
C VAL A 116 29.60 6.09 -7.88
N PRO A 117 29.93 6.09 -9.19
CA PRO A 117 31.10 6.84 -9.66
C PRO A 117 30.93 8.34 -9.47
N PHE A 118 29.73 8.90 -9.67
CA PHE A 118 29.46 10.32 -9.43
C PHE A 118 29.75 10.72 -7.98
N VAL A 119 29.25 9.96 -7.00
CA VAL A 119 29.50 10.20 -5.58
C VAL A 119 31.01 10.09 -5.28
N LYS A 120 31.70 9.09 -5.84
CA LYS A 120 33.16 8.97 -5.68
C LYS A 120 33.91 10.17 -6.25
N THR A 121 33.52 10.64 -7.44
CA THR A 121 34.10 11.84 -8.07
C THR A 121 33.81 13.10 -7.25
N CYS A 122 32.57 13.29 -6.79
CA CYS A 122 32.23 14.40 -5.90
C CYS A 122 33.08 14.39 -4.63
N LEU A 123 33.22 13.24 -3.98
CA LEU A 123 34.05 13.11 -2.78
C LEU A 123 35.53 13.39 -3.05
N MET A 124 36.04 13.08 -4.25
CA MET A 124 37.41 13.44 -4.65
C MET A 124 37.58 14.94 -4.93
N VAL A 125 36.55 15.60 -5.46
CA VAL A 125 36.57 17.03 -5.79
C VAL A 125 36.27 17.92 -4.57
N LEU A 126 35.51 17.41 -3.60
CA LEU A 126 35.13 18.11 -2.37
C LEU A 126 36.33 18.76 -1.64
N PRO A 127 37.45 18.05 -1.38
CA PRO A 127 38.63 18.63 -0.72
C PRO A 127 39.24 19.80 -1.49
N SER A 128 39.26 19.72 -2.83
CA SER A 128 39.75 20.81 -3.69
C SER A 128 38.85 22.04 -3.60
N VAL A 129 37.53 21.84 -3.66
CA VAL A 129 36.55 22.92 -3.50
C VAL A 129 36.63 23.52 -2.11
N GLN A 130 36.78 22.71 -1.06
CA GLN A 130 36.97 23.18 0.32
C GLN A 130 38.24 24.02 0.46
N THR A 131 39.33 23.65 -0.20
CA THR A 131 40.58 24.42 -0.18
C THR A 131 40.42 25.77 -0.86
N ILE A 132 39.79 25.79 -2.04
CA ILE A 132 39.49 27.03 -2.78
C ILE A 132 38.54 27.92 -1.97
N TRP A 133 37.50 27.34 -1.38
CA TRP A 133 36.53 28.05 -0.56
C TRP A 133 37.17 28.64 0.70
N LYS A 134 38.06 27.88 1.36
CA LYS A 134 38.81 28.35 2.51
C LYS A 134 39.74 29.51 2.11
N SER A 135 40.41 29.42 0.97
CA SER A 135 41.27 30.50 0.45
C SER A 135 40.46 31.75 0.11
N MET A 136 39.32 31.62 -0.58
CA MET A 136 38.40 32.72 -0.85
C MET A 136 37.92 33.37 0.46
N THR A 137 37.52 32.57 1.44
CA THR A 137 37.05 33.07 2.73
C THR A 137 38.17 33.82 3.45
N ASP A 138 39.41 33.32 3.43
CA ASP A 138 40.55 33.98 4.05
C ASP A 138 40.86 35.34 3.37
N VAL A 139 40.84 35.39 2.04
CA VAL A 139 41.16 36.62 1.28
C VAL A 139 40.06 37.67 1.39
N PHE A 140 38.79 37.30 1.48
CA PHE A 140 37.68 38.26 1.51
C PHE A 140 37.15 38.51 2.92
N VAL A 141 36.87 37.45 3.66
CA VAL A 141 36.18 37.54 4.95
C VAL A 141 37.15 37.99 6.05
N ALA A 142 38.39 37.50 6.06
CA ALA A 142 39.35 37.91 7.09
C ALA A 142 39.65 39.43 7.09
N PRO A 143 40.03 40.07 5.97
CA PRO A 143 40.28 41.51 5.97
C PRO A 143 39.00 42.35 6.15
N PHE A 144 37.83 41.85 5.73
CA PHE A 144 36.56 42.52 5.95
C PHE A 144 36.22 42.59 7.45
N PHE A 145 36.30 41.45 8.15
CA PHE A 145 36.04 41.41 9.59
C PHE A 145 37.14 42.09 10.41
N GLN A 146 38.39 42.05 9.95
CA GLN A 146 39.48 42.79 10.60
C GLN A 146 39.28 44.31 10.47
N SER A 147 38.86 44.78 9.30
CA SER A 147 38.52 46.19 9.07
C SER A 147 37.34 46.64 9.93
N LEU A 148 36.26 45.85 9.96
CA LEU A 148 35.11 46.10 10.84
C LEU A 148 35.51 46.13 12.32
N GLY A 149 36.30 45.16 12.76
CA GLY A 149 36.83 45.11 14.13
C GLY A 149 37.64 46.35 14.49
N ARG A 150 38.46 46.88 13.56
CA ARG A 150 39.19 48.14 13.77
C ARG A 150 38.27 49.36 13.80
N CYS A 151 37.24 49.42 12.97
CA CYS A 151 36.24 50.49 13.04
C CYS A 151 35.50 50.51 14.38
N PHE A 152 35.09 49.35 14.89
CA PHE A 152 34.42 49.27 16.20
C PHE A 152 35.38 49.50 17.38
N ALA A 153 36.64 49.04 17.29
CA ALA A 153 37.63 49.30 18.33
C ALA A 153 38.05 50.79 18.43
N MET A 154 37.95 51.55 17.34
CA MET A 154 38.16 53.00 17.36
C MET A 154 37.04 53.74 18.13
N VAL A 155 35.85 53.15 18.24
CA VAL A 155 34.75 53.66 19.10
C VAL A 155 35.01 53.27 20.56
N ASN A 156 36.12 53.74 21.13
CA ASN A 156 36.40 53.59 22.55
C ASN A 156 35.63 54.68 23.32
N ILE A 157 34.47 54.32 23.86
CA ILE A 157 33.65 55.20 24.69
C ILE A 157 34.36 55.34 26.05
N ARG A 158 35.09 56.44 26.25
CA ARG A 158 35.56 56.84 27.58
C ARG A 158 34.36 57.31 28.38
N LEU A 159 33.85 56.43 29.24
CA LEU A 159 32.95 56.83 30.31
C LEU A 159 33.79 57.61 31.33
N ASP A 160 33.69 58.92 31.28
CA ASP A 160 34.18 59.80 32.34
C ASP A 160 33.29 59.54 33.56
N GLN A 161 33.87 58.99 34.62
CA GLN A 161 33.16 58.65 35.84
C GLN A 161 33.35 59.82 36.81
N GLU A 162 32.28 60.60 36.99
CA GLU A 162 32.17 61.66 38.01
C GLU A 162 32.35 61.13 39.44
#